data_AF-A0A494X4A1-F1
#
_entry.id   AF-A0A494X4A1-F1
#
_cell.length_a   1.000
_cell.length_b   1.000
_cell.length_c   1.000
_cell.angle_alpha   90.00
_cell.angle_beta   90.00
_cell.angle_gamma   90.00
#
_symmetry.space_group_name_H-M   'P 1'
#
loop_
_entity.id
_entity.type
_entity.pdbx_description
1 polymer ?
#
loop_
_entity_poly.entity_id
_entity_poly.type
_entity_poly.pdbx_seq_one_letter_code
_entity_poly.pdbx_strand_id
1 'polypeptide(L)'
;MKLLLDKQAYAYKPQGAEAGKISNRIARCEVDITIDELASELVKGKTFVPATLKSIDGVQKRQKQYWHSQQIIALDIDDGLSLDEALSDSFIKDNAAFLYTSFSHSPSKHKFRIVFALDKPVLIYKHFEHIWEYLFSQLPYADSACRDGVRLFYGGREVYTIDMSNRVLVDSVLAKKGFWSDIELVSNMSARKPPSVHSLESPKKQPSVIDQYANNVDDMREQNIDSLRHKLQPQQVSLYNMNEVHDYLKRQDLREFLGITTSSSFCDIFHHESNPSASIFVSSQGSEHFLYKCHSESYPFCGTIIQIVERLLRCSNVEAENFLMSIYNIELIETELQKQMKRTLDANKRLLMSSELELLYPHFFKVIKPFRDDIYILFDLIKEYLPSGDNPEIMFYHSVRAIAEQLNMSPDSANRRIGLFVLLELFLKYDEDNVPPELSNKFAQWQNRHNYKYRNSVYCVPSYSYNLLSVIDLKCKKYIDNGMTLKSISYEGIYRNFGLEEANRVFPQDANKEINELNEIVSLKLEKTMLYQIETYGFTTEQFVLEDVKLYFSGQKLYKTEQLKRCLGEIIEKYCLCRKRLDKSLKEKLGIMGNGYPIVIMYQHDLLKLTEYHVTSA
;
A
#
# COMPACT_ATOMS: atom_id res chain seq x y z
N MET A 1 -11.07 29.37 -15.81
CA MET A 1 -10.73 28.30 -14.84
C MET A 1 -9.26 28.39 -14.50
N LYS A 2 -8.88 28.10 -13.25
CA LYS A 2 -7.51 28.29 -12.77
C LYS A 2 -6.70 27.00 -12.75
N LEU A 3 -5.49 27.06 -13.29
CA LEU A 3 -4.51 25.96 -13.32
C LEU A 3 -3.10 26.54 -13.48
N LEU A 4 -2.06 25.68 -13.46
CA LEU A 4 -0.70 26.12 -13.76
C LEU A 4 -0.34 25.78 -15.20
N LEU A 5 0.02 26.79 -16.01
CA LEU A 5 0.43 26.62 -17.40
C LEU A 5 1.81 27.22 -17.61
N ASP A 6 2.75 26.42 -18.10
CA ASP A 6 4.09 26.88 -18.40
C ASP A 6 4.09 27.95 -19.49
N LYS A 7 4.93 28.99 -19.32
CA LYS A 7 5.03 30.08 -20.29
C LYS A 7 5.78 29.66 -21.56
N GLN A 8 6.60 28.62 -21.48
CA GLN A 8 7.40 28.13 -22.61
C GLN A 8 6.69 27.01 -23.37
N ALA A 9 6.69 27.14 -24.69
CA ALA A 9 6.23 26.14 -25.65
C ALA A 9 7.40 25.26 -26.08
N TYR A 10 7.12 23.99 -26.38
CA TYR A 10 8.12 23.01 -26.81
C TYR A 10 7.66 22.27 -28.05
N ALA A 11 8.52 22.12 -29.06
CA ALA A 11 8.21 21.32 -30.25
C ALA A 11 8.31 19.80 -30.00
N TYR A 12 9.04 19.39 -28.95
CA TYR A 12 9.28 18.00 -28.59
C TYR A 12 9.18 17.81 -27.07
N LYS A 13 8.99 16.56 -26.63
CA LYS A 13 8.90 16.23 -25.19
C LYS A 13 10.17 16.69 -24.46
N PRO A 14 10.08 17.59 -23.47
CA PRO A 14 11.23 18.01 -22.67
C PRO A 14 11.87 16.83 -21.94
N GLN A 15 13.21 16.78 -21.89
CA GLN A 15 13.95 15.69 -21.22
C GLN A 15 15.00 16.22 -20.23
N GLY A 16 15.42 15.36 -19.30
CA GLY A 16 16.53 15.64 -18.39
C GLY A 16 16.40 16.96 -17.61
N ALA A 17 17.40 17.83 -17.78
CA ALA A 17 17.47 19.11 -17.06
C ALA A 17 16.31 20.07 -17.40
N GLU A 18 15.75 20.01 -18.61
CA GLU A 18 14.62 20.86 -19.00
C GLU A 18 13.34 20.48 -18.28
N ALA A 19 13.05 19.17 -18.16
CA ALA A 19 11.93 18.68 -17.37
C ALA A 19 12.01 19.14 -15.90
N GLY A 20 13.22 19.14 -15.32
CA GLY A 20 13.47 19.67 -13.98
C GLY A 20 13.20 21.17 -13.87
N LYS A 21 13.64 21.97 -14.86
CA LYS A 21 13.38 23.42 -14.91
C LYS A 21 11.89 23.73 -15.00
N ILE A 22 11.15 23.00 -15.83
CA ILE A 22 9.69 23.14 -15.95
C ILE A 22 9.03 22.86 -14.61
N SER A 23 9.35 21.73 -13.96
CA SER A 23 8.74 21.35 -12.68
C SER A 23 8.96 22.40 -11.58
N ASN A 24 10.08 23.13 -11.60
CA ASN A 24 10.37 24.18 -10.62
C ASN A 24 9.64 25.50 -10.93
N ARG A 25 9.58 25.92 -12.20
CA ARG A 25 8.97 27.21 -12.57
C ARG A 25 7.44 27.16 -12.65
N ILE A 26 6.88 26.03 -13.08
CA ILE A 26 5.43 25.88 -13.33
C ILE A 26 4.60 26.13 -12.08
N ALA A 27 5.16 25.85 -10.89
CA ALA A 27 4.52 26.12 -9.61
C ALA A 27 4.15 27.59 -9.39
N ARG A 28 4.72 28.52 -10.17
CA ARG A 28 4.46 29.98 -10.10
C ARG A 28 3.77 30.53 -11.36
N CYS A 29 3.27 29.65 -12.23
CA CYS A 29 2.64 30.04 -13.50
C CYS A 29 1.14 29.76 -13.47
N GLU A 30 0.46 30.24 -12.42
CA GLU A 30 -1.00 30.20 -12.38
C GLU A 30 -1.59 31.12 -13.46
N VAL A 31 -2.58 30.59 -14.17
CA VAL A 31 -3.33 31.31 -15.20
C VAL A 31 -4.82 31.10 -14.97
N ASP A 32 -5.62 32.09 -15.35
CA ASP A 32 -7.06 31.90 -15.56
C ASP A 32 -7.27 31.79 -17.07
N ILE A 33 -7.80 30.64 -17.50
CA ILE A 33 -7.86 30.24 -18.90
C ILE A 33 -9.20 29.57 -19.19
N THR A 34 -9.68 29.63 -20.42
CA THR A 34 -10.82 28.86 -20.91
C THR A 34 -10.39 27.47 -21.37
N ILE A 35 -11.34 26.55 -21.62
CA ILE A 35 -11.02 25.20 -22.12
C ILE A 35 -10.46 25.28 -23.54
N ASP A 36 -11.04 26.12 -24.40
CA ASP A 36 -10.58 26.35 -25.78
C ASP A 36 -9.14 26.91 -25.82
N GLU A 37 -8.85 27.87 -24.94
CA GLU A 37 -7.49 28.40 -24.81
C GLU A 37 -6.54 27.32 -24.28
N LEU A 38 -6.95 26.52 -23.28
CA LEU A 38 -6.12 25.41 -22.78
C LEU A 38 -5.80 24.44 -23.92
N ALA A 39 -6.79 23.96 -24.67
CA ALA A 39 -6.62 23.10 -25.82
C ALA A 39 -5.63 23.68 -26.84
N SER A 40 -5.79 24.97 -27.17
CA SER A 40 -4.93 25.70 -28.11
C SER A 40 -3.49 25.85 -27.60
N GLU A 41 -3.28 26.03 -26.30
CA GLU A 41 -1.95 26.15 -25.70
C GLU A 41 -1.23 24.80 -25.57
N LEU A 42 -1.97 23.71 -25.37
CA LEU A 42 -1.38 22.37 -25.25
C LEU A 42 -0.80 21.86 -26.58
N VAL A 43 -1.42 22.17 -27.73
CA VAL A 43 -0.87 21.82 -29.06
C VAL A 43 0.28 22.71 -29.50
N LYS A 44 0.45 23.89 -28.88
CA LYS A 44 1.70 24.66 -28.96
C LYS A 44 2.83 23.99 -28.15
N GLY A 45 2.54 22.88 -27.46
CA GLY A 45 3.50 22.12 -26.69
C GLY A 45 3.76 22.67 -25.29
N LYS A 46 2.88 23.52 -24.76
CA LYS A 46 3.00 24.00 -23.37
C LYS A 46 2.66 22.90 -22.37
N THR A 47 3.38 22.90 -21.27
CA THR A 47 3.17 21.96 -20.16
C THR A 47 2.21 22.56 -19.15
N PHE A 48 1.32 21.76 -18.57
CA PHE A 48 0.40 22.22 -17.53
C PHE A 48 0.36 21.28 -16.32
N VAL A 49 -0.08 21.81 -15.19
CA VAL A 49 -0.53 21.06 -14.01
C VAL A 49 -2.00 21.46 -13.80
N PRO A 50 -2.94 20.51 -13.76
CA PRO A 50 -4.36 20.87 -13.76
C PRO A 50 -4.85 21.52 -12.45
N ALA A 51 -4.08 21.39 -11.37
CA ALA A 51 -4.37 21.99 -10.08
C ALA A 51 -3.74 23.37 -9.89
N THR A 52 -4.31 24.15 -8.98
CA THR A 52 -3.67 25.31 -8.35
C THR A 52 -2.94 24.89 -7.07
N LEU A 53 -2.01 25.72 -6.61
CA LEU A 53 -1.22 25.44 -5.42
C LEU A 53 -1.36 26.55 -4.39
N LYS A 54 -1.41 26.16 -3.11
CA LYS A 54 -1.34 27.07 -1.95
C LYS A 54 0.11 27.28 -1.53
N SER A 55 0.36 28.38 -0.84
CA SER A 55 1.63 28.66 -0.19
C SER A 55 1.60 28.16 1.26
N ILE A 56 2.69 27.51 1.69
CA ILE A 56 2.93 27.16 3.10
C ILE A 56 4.27 27.80 3.47
N ASP A 57 4.26 28.68 4.48
CA ASP A 57 5.42 29.45 4.94
C ASP A 57 6.13 30.25 3.82
N GLY A 58 5.33 30.84 2.91
CA GLY A 58 5.85 31.62 1.78
C GLY A 58 6.44 30.77 0.65
N VAL A 59 6.35 29.44 0.74
CA VAL A 59 6.87 28.49 -0.25
C VAL A 59 5.71 27.83 -1.00
N GLN A 60 5.84 27.71 -2.32
CA GLN A 60 4.90 27.00 -3.18
C GLN A 60 5.67 26.01 -4.06
N LYS A 61 5.35 24.71 -3.94
CA LYS A 61 6.01 23.62 -4.67
C LYS A 61 4.98 22.66 -5.26
N ARG A 62 5.29 22.04 -6.39
CA ARG A 62 4.46 20.99 -7.02
C ARG A 62 4.56 19.68 -6.23
N GLN A 63 3.91 19.63 -5.06
CA GLN A 63 3.78 18.45 -4.19
C GLN A 63 2.38 18.43 -3.59
N LYS A 64 1.84 17.24 -3.28
CA LYS A 64 0.48 17.04 -2.74
C LYS A 64 0.11 17.97 -1.58
N GLN A 65 1.03 18.21 -0.64
CA GLN A 65 0.77 19.10 0.51
C GLN A 65 0.45 20.56 0.14
N TYR A 66 0.94 21.04 -1.01
CA TYR A 66 0.69 22.38 -1.53
C TYR A 66 -0.49 22.41 -2.51
N TRP A 67 -1.18 21.29 -2.77
CA TRP A 67 -2.38 21.31 -3.62
C TRP A 67 -3.46 22.19 -2.97
N HIS A 68 -4.14 23.02 -3.78
CA HIS A 68 -5.18 23.94 -3.31
C HIS A 68 -6.56 23.64 -3.90
N SER A 69 -6.66 23.59 -5.23
CA SER A 69 -7.92 23.27 -5.91
C SER A 69 -7.69 22.77 -7.33
N GLN A 70 -8.70 22.15 -7.93
CA GLN A 70 -8.63 21.64 -9.30
C GLN A 70 -10.00 21.63 -9.98
N GLN A 71 -10.06 22.04 -11.25
CA GLN A 71 -11.28 22.02 -12.06
C GLN A 71 -11.07 21.28 -13.41
N ILE A 72 -9.85 20.84 -13.69
CA ILE A 72 -9.52 20.02 -14.86
C ILE A 72 -8.94 18.69 -14.37
N ILE A 73 -9.37 17.59 -14.97
CA ILE A 73 -8.74 16.28 -14.80
C ILE A 73 -8.27 15.79 -16.17
N ALA A 74 -7.04 15.31 -16.25
CA ALA A 74 -6.49 14.72 -17.45
C ALA A 74 -6.11 13.26 -17.18
N LEU A 75 -6.52 12.37 -18.06
CA LEU A 75 -6.15 10.96 -18.05
C LEU A 75 -5.16 10.70 -19.19
N ASP A 76 -3.99 10.10 -18.90
CA ASP A 76 -2.95 9.77 -19.89
C ASP A 76 -3.19 8.36 -20.43
N ILE A 77 -3.46 8.23 -21.72
CA ILE A 77 -3.62 6.96 -22.42
C ILE A 77 -2.30 6.66 -23.13
N ASP A 78 -1.65 5.58 -22.74
CA ASP A 78 -0.33 5.18 -23.26
C ASP A 78 -0.37 3.89 -24.09
N ASP A 79 -1.40 3.07 -23.89
CA ASP A 79 -1.67 1.79 -24.56
C ASP A 79 -3.14 1.36 -24.33
N GLY A 80 -3.63 0.38 -25.08
CA GLY A 80 -4.91 -0.31 -24.82
C GLY A 80 -6.20 0.39 -25.30
N LEU A 81 -6.12 1.64 -25.74
CA LEU A 81 -7.24 2.35 -26.37
C LEU A 81 -6.71 3.14 -27.58
N SER A 82 -7.19 2.84 -28.77
CA SER A 82 -6.85 3.61 -29.97
C SER A 82 -7.57 4.95 -29.99
N LEU A 83 -7.08 5.87 -30.83
CA LEU A 83 -7.68 7.20 -30.92
C LEU A 83 -9.10 7.14 -31.52
N ASP A 84 -9.33 6.28 -32.51
CA ASP A 84 -10.65 6.13 -33.16
C ASP A 84 -11.68 5.50 -32.23
N GLU A 85 -11.26 4.55 -31.39
CA GLU A 85 -12.09 3.98 -30.33
C GLU A 85 -12.45 5.05 -29.29
N ALA A 86 -11.46 5.85 -28.85
CA ALA A 86 -11.70 6.93 -27.90
C ALA A 86 -12.64 8.03 -28.45
N LEU A 87 -12.51 8.36 -29.74
CA LEU A 87 -13.39 9.33 -30.41
C LEU A 87 -14.80 8.78 -30.65
N SER A 88 -14.95 7.45 -30.63
CA SER A 88 -16.23 6.76 -30.82
C SER A 88 -16.95 6.46 -29.51
N ASP A 89 -16.23 6.41 -28.39
CA ASP A 89 -16.72 6.06 -27.05
C ASP A 89 -17.79 7.05 -26.53
N SER A 90 -18.94 6.52 -26.09
CA SER A 90 -20.07 7.34 -25.64
C SER A 90 -19.78 8.08 -24.34
N PHE A 91 -19.05 7.47 -23.40
CA PHE A 91 -18.71 8.14 -22.15
C PHE A 91 -17.79 9.33 -22.40
N ILE A 92 -16.79 9.18 -23.28
CA ILE A 92 -15.91 10.27 -23.69
C ILE A 92 -16.72 11.36 -24.38
N LYS A 93 -17.59 11.01 -25.35
CA LYS A 93 -18.45 11.97 -26.05
C LYS A 93 -19.31 12.82 -25.11
N ASP A 94 -19.87 12.19 -24.08
CA ASP A 94 -20.81 12.84 -23.18
C ASP A 94 -20.13 13.63 -22.04
N ASN A 95 -18.85 13.38 -21.74
CA ASN A 95 -18.20 13.91 -20.53
C ASN A 95 -16.86 14.61 -20.76
N ALA A 96 -16.08 14.24 -21.78
CA ALA A 96 -14.78 14.83 -22.04
C ALA A 96 -14.92 16.14 -22.81
N ALA A 97 -14.03 17.10 -22.55
CA ALA A 97 -14.00 18.34 -23.31
C ALA A 97 -13.26 18.17 -24.63
N PHE A 98 -12.05 17.59 -24.57
CA PHE A 98 -11.21 17.33 -25.73
C PHE A 98 -10.18 16.26 -25.41
N LEU A 99 -9.55 15.74 -26.47
CA LEU A 99 -8.38 14.87 -26.40
C LEU A 99 -7.20 15.55 -27.08
N TYR A 100 -5.97 15.24 -26.67
CA TYR A 100 -4.80 15.67 -27.44
C TYR A 100 -3.70 14.62 -27.47
N THR A 101 -3.04 14.47 -28.61
CA THR A 101 -1.96 13.50 -28.80
C THR A 101 -0.69 13.97 -28.12
N SER A 102 -0.02 13.07 -27.39
CA SER A 102 1.26 13.37 -26.77
C SER A 102 2.37 13.53 -27.81
N PHE A 103 3.48 14.17 -27.45
CA PHE A 103 4.66 14.26 -28.33
C PHE A 103 5.19 12.92 -28.87
N SER A 104 4.95 11.83 -28.13
CA SER A 104 5.38 10.47 -28.45
C SER A 104 4.32 9.62 -29.16
N HIS A 105 3.20 10.22 -29.56
CA HIS A 105 2.15 9.54 -30.33
C HIS A 105 2.69 9.09 -31.70
N SER A 106 2.26 7.89 -32.13
CA SER A 106 2.41 7.43 -33.52
C SER A 106 1.24 6.53 -33.91
N PRO A 107 0.96 6.31 -35.20
CA PRO A 107 -0.12 5.42 -35.64
C PRO A 107 0.02 3.96 -35.17
N SER A 108 1.24 3.51 -34.84
CA SER A 108 1.48 2.16 -34.29
C SER A 108 1.40 2.09 -32.77
N LYS A 109 1.42 3.25 -32.09
CA LYS A 109 1.35 3.35 -30.64
C LYS A 109 0.61 4.64 -30.25
N HIS A 110 -0.69 4.50 -30.06
CA HIS A 110 -1.57 5.60 -29.71
C HIS A 110 -1.28 6.09 -28.30
N LYS A 111 -0.79 7.33 -28.20
CA LYS A 111 -0.55 8.02 -26.92
C LYS A 111 -1.23 9.38 -26.89
N PHE A 112 -2.25 9.54 -26.08
CA PHE A 112 -3.04 10.77 -26.02
C PHE A 112 -3.59 10.99 -24.62
N ARG A 113 -4.08 12.19 -24.34
CA ARG A 113 -4.71 12.53 -23.07
C ARG A 113 -6.13 12.96 -23.27
N ILE A 114 -7.00 12.49 -22.41
CA ILE A 114 -8.41 12.87 -22.38
C ILE A 114 -8.58 13.90 -21.26
N VAL A 115 -9.15 15.06 -21.59
CA VAL A 115 -9.28 16.18 -20.66
C VAL A 115 -10.75 16.39 -20.30
N PHE A 116 -11.05 16.32 -19.01
CA PHE A 116 -12.36 16.54 -18.42
C PHE A 116 -12.37 17.87 -17.67
N ALA A 117 -13.43 18.65 -17.86
CA ALA A 117 -13.69 19.83 -17.06
C ALA A 117 -14.79 19.55 -16.03
N LEU A 118 -14.60 20.04 -14.81
CA LEU A 118 -15.58 19.93 -13.73
C LEU A 118 -16.50 21.15 -13.72
N ASP A 119 -17.77 20.96 -13.36
CA ASP A 119 -18.75 22.04 -13.24
C ASP A 119 -18.34 23.09 -12.18
N LYS A 120 -17.66 22.65 -11.13
CA LYS A 120 -17.11 23.51 -10.07
C LYS A 120 -15.71 23.08 -9.60
N PRO A 121 -14.91 23.98 -9.03
CA PRO A 121 -13.60 23.64 -8.49
C PRO A 121 -13.72 22.71 -7.28
N VAL A 122 -12.86 21.71 -7.23
CA VAL A 122 -12.72 20.81 -6.08
C VAL A 122 -11.70 21.40 -5.11
N LEU A 123 -12.08 21.53 -3.83
CA LEU A 123 -11.25 22.15 -2.79
C LEU A 123 -10.72 21.15 -1.75
N ILE A 124 -11.20 19.91 -1.78
CA ILE A 124 -10.82 18.83 -0.86
C ILE A 124 -10.11 17.75 -1.67
N TYR A 125 -8.86 17.42 -1.30
CA TYR A 125 -8.04 16.47 -2.07
C TYR A 125 -8.70 15.08 -2.19
N LYS A 126 -9.38 14.60 -1.15
CA LYS A 126 -10.13 13.33 -1.19
C LYS A 126 -11.26 13.34 -2.22
N HIS A 127 -11.93 14.48 -2.43
CA HIS A 127 -12.96 14.60 -3.47
C HIS A 127 -12.33 14.52 -4.86
N PHE A 128 -11.13 15.11 -5.03
CA PHE A 128 -10.38 14.95 -6.26
C PHE A 128 -10.00 13.47 -6.51
N GLU A 129 -9.49 12.76 -5.50
CA GLU A 129 -9.16 11.32 -5.60
C GLU A 129 -10.40 10.51 -6.04
N HIS A 130 -11.56 10.76 -5.43
CA HIS A 130 -12.82 10.10 -5.79
C HIS A 130 -13.28 10.42 -7.22
N ILE A 131 -13.27 11.70 -7.63
CA ILE A 131 -13.67 12.06 -9.00
C ILE A 131 -12.70 11.46 -10.03
N TRP A 132 -11.40 11.44 -9.71
CA TRP A 132 -10.40 10.80 -10.56
C TRP A 132 -10.66 9.29 -10.67
N GLU A 133 -10.93 8.60 -9.57
CA GLU A 133 -11.25 7.17 -9.55
C GLU A 133 -12.52 6.84 -10.33
N TYR A 134 -13.55 7.69 -10.21
CA TYR A 134 -14.76 7.57 -11.03
C TYR A 134 -14.40 7.66 -12.51
N LEU A 135 -13.70 8.70 -12.95
CA LEU A 135 -13.31 8.85 -14.37
C LEU A 135 -12.40 7.72 -14.86
N PHE A 136 -11.47 7.27 -14.01
CA PHE A 136 -10.59 6.14 -14.28
C PHE A 136 -11.36 4.82 -14.42
N SER A 137 -12.40 4.59 -13.61
CA SER A 137 -13.24 3.39 -13.68
C SER A 137 -14.01 3.29 -15.01
N GLN A 138 -14.36 4.43 -15.61
CA GLN A 138 -15.02 4.49 -16.92
C GLN A 138 -14.01 4.32 -18.06
N LEU A 139 -12.74 4.61 -17.81
CA LEU A 139 -11.65 4.58 -18.79
C LEU A 139 -10.42 3.84 -18.24
N PRO A 140 -10.52 2.51 -18.03
CA PRO A 140 -9.50 1.70 -17.34
C PRO A 140 -8.18 1.55 -18.12
N TYR A 141 -8.08 2.14 -19.32
CA TYR A 141 -6.89 2.19 -20.17
C TYR A 141 -5.92 3.32 -19.79
N ALA A 142 -6.33 4.22 -18.88
CA ALA A 142 -5.49 5.32 -18.43
C ALA A 142 -4.32 4.86 -17.56
N ASP A 143 -3.21 5.61 -17.56
CA ASP A 143 -2.09 5.41 -16.66
C ASP A 143 -2.50 5.75 -15.22
N SER A 144 -2.49 4.73 -14.35
CA SER A 144 -2.77 4.84 -12.91
C SER A 144 -1.91 5.88 -12.18
N ALA A 145 -0.72 6.22 -12.71
CA ALA A 145 0.15 7.24 -12.14
C ALA A 145 -0.39 8.67 -12.28
N CYS A 146 -1.51 8.87 -12.99
CA CYS A 146 -2.22 10.16 -13.10
C CYS A 146 -3.05 10.52 -11.85
N ARG A 147 -3.17 9.63 -10.87
CA ARG A 147 -3.89 9.89 -9.60
C ARG A 147 -3.29 11.02 -8.75
N ASP A 148 -2.06 11.45 -9.03
CA ASP A 148 -1.44 12.60 -8.35
C ASP A 148 -2.07 13.94 -8.81
N GLY A 149 -2.82 14.61 -7.93
CA GLY A 149 -3.44 15.92 -8.22
C GLY A 149 -2.46 17.05 -8.59
N VAL A 150 -1.15 16.87 -8.38
CA VAL A 150 -0.12 17.82 -8.86
C VAL A 150 0.70 17.25 -10.03
N ARG A 151 0.15 16.25 -10.74
CA ARG A 151 0.76 15.66 -11.93
C ARG A 151 0.96 16.71 -13.01
N LEU A 152 2.14 16.66 -13.60
CA LEU A 152 2.54 17.49 -14.71
C LEU A 152 2.26 16.75 -16.02
N PHE A 153 1.56 17.41 -16.93
CA PHE A 153 1.25 16.91 -18.26
C PHE A 153 1.94 17.77 -19.30
N TYR A 154 2.76 17.13 -20.14
CA TYR A 154 3.36 17.79 -21.28
C TYR A 154 2.31 18.06 -22.36
N GLY A 155 2.52 19.12 -23.12
CA GLY A 155 1.76 19.39 -24.33
C GLY A 155 1.92 18.31 -25.40
N GLY A 156 1.34 18.58 -26.55
CA GLY A 156 1.11 17.61 -27.59
C GLY A 156 1.22 18.17 -28.99
N ARG A 157 0.71 17.40 -29.96
CA ARG A 157 0.76 17.75 -31.39
C ARG A 157 -0.59 18.14 -31.94
N GLU A 158 -1.60 17.32 -31.68
CA GLU A 158 -2.92 17.45 -32.29
C GLU A 158 -3.99 17.39 -31.22
N VAL A 159 -5.05 18.18 -31.38
CA VAL A 159 -6.21 18.21 -30.49
C VAL A 159 -7.44 17.74 -31.26
N TYR A 160 -8.26 16.95 -30.59
CA TYR A 160 -9.54 16.46 -31.08
C TYR A 160 -10.61 16.96 -30.12
N THR A 161 -11.38 17.94 -30.56
CA THR A 161 -12.49 18.50 -29.78
C THR A 161 -13.60 17.47 -29.68
N ILE A 162 -14.13 17.27 -28.47
CA ILE A 162 -15.33 16.46 -28.22
C ILE A 162 -16.51 17.40 -28.06
N ASP A 163 -16.61 18.08 -26.91
CA ASP A 163 -17.53 19.18 -26.67
C ASP A 163 -16.97 20.06 -25.54
N MET A 164 -16.56 21.29 -25.87
CA MET A 164 -15.96 22.22 -24.91
C MET A 164 -16.95 22.67 -23.81
N SER A 165 -18.24 22.41 -23.98
CA SER A 165 -19.28 22.67 -22.98
C SER A 165 -19.46 21.53 -21.96
N ASN A 166 -18.91 20.33 -22.22
CA ASN A 166 -19.04 19.19 -21.30
C ASN A 166 -18.48 19.50 -19.91
N ARG A 167 -19.27 19.18 -18.88
CA ARG A 167 -18.88 19.32 -17.47
C ARG A 167 -19.24 18.06 -16.69
N VAL A 168 -18.25 17.47 -16.05
CA VAL A 168 -18.48 16.40 -15.07
C VAL A 168 -19.05 17.06 -13.82
N LEU A 169 -20.28 16.67 -13.45
CA LEU A 169 -20.99 17.21 -12.30
C LEU A 169 -20.37 16.67 -11.00
N VAL A 170 -19.64 17.50 -10.27
CA VAL A 170 -18.90 17.13 -9.05
C VAL A 170 -19.83 16.52 -8.02
N ASP A 171 -20.98 17.15 -7.73
CA ASP A 171 -21.90 16.63 -6.70
C ASP A 171 -22.55 15.33 -7.13
N SER A 172 -22.85 15.15 -8.43
CA SER A 172 -23.39 13.89 -8.94
C SER A 172 -22.39 12.76 -8.74
N VAL A 173 -21.12 12.98 -9.11
CA VAL A 173 -20.05 11.98 -8.91
C VAL A 173 -19.85 11.68 -7.43
N LEU A 174 -19.79 12.70 -6.57
CA LEU A 174 -19.59 12.50 -5.13
C LEU A 174 -20.80 11.88 -4.44
N ALA A 175 -22.02 12.09 -4.96
CA ALA A 175 -23.27 11.53 -4.44
C ALA A 175 -23.55 10.11 -4.96
N LYS A 176 -22.80 9.61 -5.95
CA LYS A 176 -22.87 8.20 -6.36
C LYS A 176 -22.45 7.32 -5.17
N LYS A 177 -23.46 6.84 -4.44
CA LYS A 177 -23.32 5.81 -3.41
C LYS A 177 -22.70 4.58 -4.08
N GLY A 178 -21.53 4.16 -3.59
CA GLY A 178 -20.76 3.06 -4.18
C GLY A 178 -19.25 3.25 -4.12
N PHE A 179 -18.76 4.48 -3.97
CA PHE A 179 -17.31 4.76 -3.83
C PHE A 179 -16.87 5.15 -2.39
N TRP A 180 -17.81 5.06 -1.44
CA TRP A 180 -17.51 4.74 -0.04
C TRP A 180 -18.07 3.36 0.28
N SER A 181 -17.52 2.33 -0.38
CA SER A 181 -17.70 0.94 0.05
C SER A 181 -16.37 0.18 0.26
N ASP A 182 -15.23 0.86 0.19
CA ASP A 182 -13.90 0.22 0.35
C ASP A 182 -13.20 0.57 1.68
N ILE A 183 -13.96 0.79 2.75
CA ILE A 183 -13.47 0.56 4.13
C ILE A 183 -14.11 -0.70 4.76
N GLU A 184 -14.98 -1.42 4.02
CA GLU A 184 -15.50 -2.74 4.42
C GLU A 184 -15.22 -3.87 3.40
N LEU A 185 -14.40 -3.62 2.37
CA LEU A 185 -13.99 -4.65 1.40
C LEU A 185 -12.47 -4.77 1.22
N VAL A 186 -11.73 -4.66 2.32
CA VAL A 186 -10.53 -5.49 2.54
C VAL A 186 -10.92 -6.80 3.26
N SER A 187 -12.12 -7.33 2.97
CA SER A 187 -12.53 -8.70 3.31
C SER A 187 -12.43 -9.60 2.10
N ASN A 188 -11.26 -9.59 1.43
CA ASN A 188 -10.76 -10.64 0.55
C ASN A 188 -9.34 -10.31 0.05
N MET A 189 -8.36 -10.23 0.95
CA MET A 189 -7.11 -10.91 0.61
C MET A 189 -7.33 -12.36 1.00
N SER A 190 -7.41 -13.23 0.00
CA SER A 190 -7.24 -14.66 0.22
C SER A 190 -5.90 -14.88 0.91
N ALA A 191 -5.93 -15.14 2.22
CA ALA A 191 -5.03 -16.12 2.79
C ALA A 191 -5.37 -17.43 2.06
N ARG A 192 -4.48 -17.89 1.19
CA ARG A 192 -4.65 -19.22 0.60
C ARG A 192 -4.69 -20.23 1.75
N LYS A 193 -5.84 -20.85 1.98
CA LYS A 193 -5.95 -22.03 2.85
C LYS A 193 -5.20 -23.17 2.15
N PRO A 194 -4.43 -23.99 2.87
CA PRO A 194 -4.08 -25.30 2.35
C PRO A 194 -5.36 -26.12 2.13
N PRO A 195 -5.39 -27.04 1.15
CA PRO A 195 -6.56 -27.89 0.93
C PRO A 195 -6.85 -28.71 2.19
N SER A 196 -8.13 -28.83 2.55
CA SER A 196 -8.56 -29.69 3.66
C SER A 196 -8.40 -31.17 3.28
N VAL A 197 -8.11 -32.02 4.27
CA VAL A 197 -7.87 -33.47 4.12
C VAL A 197 -9.19 -34.27 4.14
N HIS A 198 -10.34 -33.62 3.95
CA HIS A 198 -11.62 -34.31 3.82
C HIS A 198 -12.16 -34.12 2.40
N SER A 199 -11.65 -34.95 1.49
CA SER A 199 -12.37 -35.34 0.29
C SER A 199 -13.65 -36.07 0.71
N LEU A 200 -14.73 -35.32 0.90
CA LEU A 200 -16.07 -35.87 0.90
C LEU A 200 -16.59 -35.78 -0.54
N GLU A 201 -16.60 -36.93 -1.21
CA GLU A 201 -17.25 -37.12 -2.49
C GLU A 201 -18.73 -36.74 -2.37
N SER A 202 -19.18 -35.77 -3.17
CA SER A 202 -20.59 -35.40 -3.26
C SER A 202 -21.37 -36.49 -4.01
N PRO A 203 -22.46 -37.05 -3.47
CA PRO A 203 -23.29 -38.00 -4.20
C PRO A 203 -24.11 -37.30 -5.29
N LYS A 204 -24.00 -37.77 -6.53
CA LYS A 204 -24.86 -37.36 -7.64
C LYS A 204 -26.30 -37.83 -7.40
N LYS A 205 -27.26 -36.90 -7.32
CA LYS A 205 -28.70 -37.21 -7.45
C LYS A 205 -29.32 -36.47 -8.64
N GLN A 206 -30.16 -37.20 -9.38
CA GLN A 206 -30.83 -36.76 -10.59
C GLN A 206 -31.98 -35.77 -10.30
N PRO A 207 -32.30 -34.87 -11.23
CA PRO A 207 -33.30 -33.82 -11.03
C PRO A 207 -34.73 -34.33 -11.24
N SER A 208 -35.62 -34.00 -10.31
CA SER A 208 -37.07 -34.00 -10.52
C SER A 208 -37.58 -32.57 -10.73
N VAL A 209 -38.71 -32.47 -11.43
CA VAL A 209 -39.16 -31.35 -12.25
C VAL A 209 -40.22 -30.46 -11.54
N ILE A 210 -40.11 -29.13 -11.75
CA ILE A 210 -41.06 -27.99 -11.56
C ILE A 210 -41.30 -27.43 -10.13
N ASP A 211 -40.70 -26.24 -9.86
CA ASP A 211 -41.40 -24.94 -9.67
C ASP A 211 -40.36 -23.80 -9.76
N GLN A 212 -40.70 -22.65 -10.36
CA GLN A 212 -39.70 -21.71 -10.92
C GLN A 212 -39.10 -20.67 -9.96
N TYR A 213 -39.44 -20.72 -8.67
CA TYR A 213 -38.59 -20.26 -7.57
C TYR A 213 -38.88 -21.22 -6.43
N ALA A 214 -37.95 -22.11 -6.05
CA ALA A 214 -38.17 -22.85 -4.83
C ALA A 214 -38.23 -21.83 -3.68
N ASN A 215 -39.22 -22.03 -2.82
CA ASN A 215 -39.74 -21.19 -1.74
C ASN A 215 -38.70 -20.74 -0.66
N ASN A 216 -37.40 -20.71 -0.97
CA ASN A 216 -36.35 -20.33 -0.03
C ASN A 216 -36.23 -18.82 0.10
N VAL A 217 -36.39 -18.05 -0.98
CA VAL A 217 -36.33 -16.58 -0.92
C VAL A 217 -37.47 -16.01 -0.07
N ASP A 218 -38.67 -16.58 -0.16
CA ASP A 218 -39.80 -16.17 0.66
C ASP A 218 -39.63 -16.62 2.11
N ASP A 219 -39.19 -17.85 2.37
CA ASP A 219 -38.80 -18.29 3.71
C ASP A 219 -37.70 -17.38 4.32
N MET A 220 -36.76 -16.87 3.52
CA MET A 220 -35.76 -15.89 3.98
C MET A 220 -36.42 -14.58 4.37
N ARG A 221 -37.31 -14.02 3.53
CA ARG A 221 -38.05 -12.78 3.83
C ARG A 221 -38.88 -12.90 5.11
N GLU A 222 -39.44 -14.07 5.35
CA GLU A 222 -40.20 -14.42 6.56
C GLU A 222 -39.31 -14.83 7.75
N GLN A 223 -37.99 -14.94 7.53
CA GLN A 223 -36.99 -15.42 8.50
C GLN A 223 -37.34 -16.79 9.10
N ASN A 224 -37.93 -17.68 8.29
CA ASN A 224 -38.30 -19.03 8.70
C ASN A 224 -37.08 -19.97 8.67
N ILE A 225 -36.24 -19.83 9.71
CA ILE A 225 -34.97 -20.57 9.85
C ILE A 225 -35.20 -22.09 9.84
N ASP A 226 -36.27 -22.58 10.48
CA ASP A 226 -36.56 -24.02 10.55
C ASP A 226 -36.87 -24.61 9.18
N SER A 227 -37.67 -23.91 8.36
CA SER A 227 -37.95 -24.32 6.97
C SER A 227 -36.66 -24.32 6.13
N LEU A 228 -35.86 -23.25 6.22
CA LEU A 228 -34.60 -23.13 5.49
C LEU A 228 -33.61 -24.24 5.89
N ARG A 229 -33.46 -24.53 7.19
CA ARG A 229 -32.63 -25.63 7.70
C ARG A 229 -33.12 -26.99 7.23
N HIS A 230 -34.44 -27.21 7.21
CA HIS A 230 -35.01 -28.45 6.72
C HIS A 230 -34.72 -28.67 5.23
N LYS A 231 -34.74 -27.60 4.42
CA LYS A 231 -34.48 -27.66 2.97
C LYS A 231 -32.98 -27.78 2.65
N LEU A 232 -32.12 -27.02 3.32
CA LEU A 232 -30.67 -26.98 3.07
C LEU A 232 -29.90 -28.10 3.80
N GLN A 233 -30.50 -28.71 4.83
CA GLN A 233 -29.93 -29.79 5.63
C GLN A 233 -28.45 -29.56 6.05
N PRO A 234 -28.12 -28.39 6.62
CA PRO A 234 -26.72 -28.08 6.93
C PRO A 234 -26.20 -28.93 8.09
N GLN A 235 -24.96 -29.37 7.97
CA GLN A 235 -24.25 -30.01 9.07
C GLN A 235 -23.74 -28.96 10.05
N GLN A 236 -23.76 -29.27 11.35
CA GLN A 236 -23.13 -28.40 12.34
C GLN A 236 -21.65 -28.24 12.04
N VAL A 237 -21.18 -27.00 12.05
CA VAL A 237 -19.76 -26.69 11.84
C VAL A 237 -19.28 -25.72 12.91
N SER A 238 -18.16 -26.05 13.54
CA SER A 238 -17.48 -25.16 14.48
C SER A 238 -16.37 -24.41 13.76
N LEU A 239 -16.40 -23.08 13.82
CA LEU A 239 -15.43 -22.19 13.19
C LEU A 239 -14.84 -21.26 14.26
N TYR A 240 -13.61 -20.77 14.06
CA TYR A 240 -12.83 -20.17 15.16
C TYR A 240 -12.53 -18.68 15.03
N ASN A 241 -12.94 -18.07 13.94
CA ASN A 241 -12.84 -16.63 13.69
C ASN A 241 -13.83 -16.24 12.58
N MET A 242 -14.13 -14.94 12.48
CA MET A 242 -15.09 -14.44 11.49
C MET A 242 -14.61 -14.62 10.04
N ASN A 243 -13.30 -14.66 9.80
CA ASN A 243 -12.78 -14.93 8.46
C ASN A 243 -13.10 -16.35 8.00
N GLU A 244 -13.01 -17.34 8.88
CA GLU A 244 -13.45 -18.71 8.60
C GLU A 244 -14.97 -18.77 8.35
N VAL A 245 -15.77 -18.04 9.12
CA VAL A 245 -17.21 -17.93 8.91
C VAL A 245 -17.51 -17.34 7.53
N HIS A 246 -16.87 -16.23 7.18
CA HIS A 246 -17.05 -15.57 5.89
C HIS A 246 -16.61 -16.44 4.72
N ASP A 247 -15.44 -17.09 4.81
CA ASP A 247 -14.96 -18.00 3.77
C ASP A 247 -15.91 -19.20 3.60
N TYR A 248 -16.37 -19.80 4.71
CA TYR A 248 -17.33 -20.90 4.69
C TYR A 248 -18.65 -20.50 4.03
N LEU A 249 -19.24 -19.37 4.45
CA LEU A 249 -20.51 -18.86 3.92
C LEU A 249 -20.40 -18.52 2.42
N LYS A 250 -19.34 -17.81 2.02
CA LYS A 250 -19.15 -17.40 0.62
C LYS A 250 -18.92 -18.58 -0.34
N ARG A 251 -18.58 -19.77 0.18
CA ARG A 251 -18.40 -21.01 -0.61
C ARG A 251 -19.68 -21.85 -0.76
N GLN A 252 -20.75 -21.50 -0.07
CA GLN A 252 -22.02 -22.22 -0.20
C GLN A 252 -22.62 -22.02 -1.59
N ASP A 253 -23.24 -23.07 -2.14
CA ASP A 253 -23.89 -22.99 -3.46
C ASP A 253 -25.08 -22.04 -3.39
N LEU A 254 -24.95 -20.89 -4.07
CA LEU A 254 -26.00 -19.87 -4.09
C LEU A 254 -27.28 -20.35 -4.80
N ARG A 255 -27.20 -21.31 -5.72
CA ARG A 255 -28.39 -21.85 -6.38
C ARG A 255 -29.20 -22.69 -5.41
N GLU A 256 -28.54 -23.55 -4.64
CA GLU A 256 -29.18 -24.34 -3.60
C GLU A 256 -29.75 -23.43 -2.50
N PHE A 257 -28.94 -22.47 -2.02
CA PHE A 257 -29.35 -21.50 -1.01
C PHE A 257 -30.63 -20.75 -1.41
N LEU A 258 -30.65 -20.19 -2.62
CA LEU A 258 -31.77 -19.40 -3.14
C LEU A 258 -32.94 -20.25 -3.67
N GLY A 259 -32.77 -21.57 -3.81
CA GLY A 259 -33.81 -22.43 -4.36
C GLY A 259 -33.95 -22.34 -5.89
N ILE A 260 -32.87 -22.03 -6.60
CA ILE A 260 -32.84 -21.88 -8.06
C ILE A 260 -32.49 -23.22 -8.69
N THR A 261 -33.41 -23.77 -9.48
CA THR A 261 -33.26 -25.09 -10.12
C THR A 261 -32.66 -25.04 -11.52
N THR A 262 -32.61 -23.87 -12.15
CA THR A 262 -32.03 -23.70 -13.48
C THR A 262 -30.51 -23.57 -13.40
N SER A 263 -29.80 -24.03 -14.43
CA SER A 263 -28.35 -23.83 -14.58
C SER A 263 -27.99 -22.57 -15.36
N SER A 264 -28.95 -22.01 -16.11
CA SER A 264 -28.81 -20.80 -16.91
C SER A 264 -29.09 -19.53 -16.09
N SER A 265 -29.16 -18.39 -16.78
CA SER A 265 -29.70 -17.15 -16.22
C SER A 265 -31.15 -17.34 -15.77
N PHE A 266 -31.55 -16.56 -14.78
CA PHE A 266 -32.87 -16.58 -14.14
C PHE A 266 -33.34 -15.13 -13.88
N CYS A 267 -34.62 -14.91 -13.55
CA CYS A 267 -35.06 -13.55 -13.25
C CYS A 267 -34.59 -13.12 -11.86
N ASP A 268 -34.31 -11.84 -11.71
CA ASP A 268 -33.74 -11.29 -10.49
C ASP A 268 -34.64 -11.51 -9.26
N ILE A 269 -34.02 -11.82 -8.13
CA ILE A 269 -34.74 -12.11 -6.87
C ILE A 269 -35.17 -10.83 -6.11
N PHE A 270 -34.65 -9.66 -6.48
CA PHE A 270 -34.89 -8.39 -5.81
C PHE A 270 -35.93 -7.52 -6.52
N HIS A 271 -36.07 -7.64 -7.84
CA HIS A 271 -37.09 -6.91 -8.61
C HIS A 271 -37.86 -7.81 -9.57
N HIS A 272 -39.09 -7.43 -9.87
CA HIS A 272 -39.93 -8.19 -10.80
C HIS A 272 -39.54 -7.87 -12.25
N GLU A 273 -39.28 -8.91 -13.04
CA GLU A 273 -38.98 -8.79 -14.46
C GLU A 273 -39.49 -10.00 -15.26
N SER A 274 -39.76 -9.80 -16.54
CA SER A 274 -40.25 -10.86 -17.44
C SER A 274 -39.12 -11.60 -18.17
N ASN A 275 -37.92 -11.01 -18.26
CA ASN A 275 -36.76 -11.57 -18.93
C ASN A 275 -35.65 -11.84 -17.92
N PRO A 276 -34.99 -13.01 -17.94
CA PRO A 276 -33.89 -13.32 -17.04
C PRO A 276 -32.72 -12.31 -17.13
N SER A 277 -32.38 -11.64 -16.02
CA SER A 277 -31.23 -10.74 -15.95
C SER A 277 -30.18 -11.14 -14.91
N ALA A 278 -30.42 -12.19 -14.11
CA ALA A 278 -29.54 -12.60 -13.02
C ALA A 278 -28.76 -13.89 -13.34
N SER A 279 -27.58 -14.00 -12.74
CA SER A 279 -26.67 -15.14 -12.88
C SER A 279 -25.83 -15.35 -11.63
N ILE A 280 -25.33 -16.58 -11.44
CA ILE A 280 -24.41 -16.96 -10.36
C ILE A 280 -23.11 -17.48 -10.98
N PHE A 281 -21.97 -17.03 -10.46
CA PHE A 281 -20.64 -17.44 -10.92
C PHE A 281 -19.67 -17.57 -9.74
N VAL A 282 -18.57 -18.30 -9.95
CA VAL A 282 -17.49 -18.44 -8.97
C VAL A 282 -16.40 -17.41 -9.27
N SER A 283 -15.85 -16.77 -8.23
CA SER A 283 -14.79 -15.77 -8.36
C SER A 283 -13.57 -16.31 -9.13
N SER A 284 -13.16 -15.58 -10.17
CA SER A 284 -11.94 -15.88 -10.95
C SER A 284 -10.64 -15.63 -10.19
N GLN A 285 -10.72 -15.02 -8.99
CA GLN A 285 -9.57 -14.71 -8.14
C GLN A 285 -9.09 -15.92 -7.31
N GLY A 286 -9.62 -17.12 -7.55
CA GLY A 286 -9.17 -18.37 -6.90
C GLY A 286 -9.62 -18.55 -5.45
N SER A 287 -10.58 -17.74 -4.96
CA SER A 287 -11.19 -17.92 -3.64
C SER A 287 -12.30 -18.98 -3.61
N GLU A 288 -12.76 -19.45 -4.77
CA GLU A 288 -13.91 -20.35 -4.92
C GLU A 288 -15.20 -19.80 -4.27
N HIS A 289 -15.29 -18.49 -4.07
CA HIS A 289 -16.48 -17.83 -3.55
C HIS A 289 -17.52 -17.70 -4.66
N PHE A 290 -18.77 -17.99 -4.31
CA PHE A 290 -19.91 -17.76 -5.19
C PHE A 290 -20.37 -16.30 -5.11
N LEU A 291 -20.63 -15.73 -6.28
CA LEU A 291 -21.21 -14.41 -6.44
C LEU A 291 -22.49 -14.49 -7.28
N TYR A 292 -23.49 -13.74 -6.83
CA TYR A 292 -24.67 -13.41 -7.60
C TYR A 292 -24.45 -12.08 -8.31
N LYS A 293 -24.89 -11.99 -9.57
CA LYS A 293 -24.92 -10.74 -10.32
C LYS A 293 -26.21 -10.57 -11.10
N CYS A 294 -26.84 -9.42 -10.89
CA CYS A 294 -27.89 -8.88 -11.72
C CYS A 294 -27.26 -7.97 -12.79
N HIS A 295 -27.58 -8.23 -14.06
CA HIS A 295 -27.06 -7.48 -15.21
C HIS A 295 -28.00 -6.35 -15.68
N SER A 296 -29.09 -6.10 -14.94
CA SER A 296 -29.99 -4.98 -15.23
C SER A 296 -29.30 -3.63 -14.98
N GLU A 297 -29.32 -2.74 -15.97
CA GLU A 297 -28.80 -1.37 -15.84
C GLU A 297 -29.59 -0.54 -14.83
N SER A 298 -30.89 -0.83 -14.68
CA SER A 298 -31.78 -0.10 -13.77
C SER A 298 -31.68 -0.58 -12.32
N TYR A 299 -31.28 -1.83 -12.10
CA TYR A 299 -31.19 -2.45 -10.78
C TYR A 299 -29.89 -3.27 -10.62
N PRO A 300 -28.70 -2.67 -10.84
CA PRO A 300 -27.45 -3.43 -10.79
C PRO A 300 -27.21 -3.98 -9.39
N PHE A 301 -26.70 -5.20 -9.33
CA PHE A 301 -26.31 -5.84 -8.09
C PHE A 301 -25.20 -6.85 -8.34
N CYS A 302 -24.22 -6.89 -7.46
CA CYS A 302 -23.22 -7.94 -7.39
C CYS A 302 -22.89 -8.18 -5.92
N GLY A 303 -22.92 -9.44 -5.47
CA GLY A 303 -22.71 -9.73 -4.06
C GLY A 303 -22.55 -11.22 -3.77
N THR A 304 -21.99 -11.51 -2.60
CA THR A 304 -21.94 -12.88 -2.06
C THR A 304 -23.23 -13.21 -1.31
N ILE A 305 -23.31 -14.41 -0.72
CA ILE A 305 -24.44 -14.81 0.13
C ILE A 305 -24.78 -13.78 1.21
N ILE A 306 -23.78 -13.08 1.76
CA ILE A 306 -23.96 -12.07 2.81
C ILE A 306 -24.73 -10.87 2.26
N GLN A 307 -24.24 -10.28 1.16
CA GLN A 307 -24.89 -9.11 0.54
C GLN A 307 -26.29 -9.43 0.01
N ILE A 308 -26.53 -10.67 -0.43
CA ILE A 308 -27.87 -11.13 -0.81
C ILE A 308 -28.80 -11.03 0.38
N VAL A 309 -28.42 -11.58 1.55
CA VAL A 309 -29.23 -11.53 2.76
C VAL A 309 -29.41 -10.09 3.26
N GLU A 310 -28.35 -9.28 3.29
CA GLU A 310 -28.42 -7.85 3.65
C GLU A 310 -29.50 -7.14 2.83
N ARG A 311 -29.51 -7.36 1.51
CA ARG A 311 -30.46 -6.71 0.59
C ARG A 311 -31.87 -7.30 0.68
N LEU A 312 -32.02 -8.62 0.85
CA LEU A 312 -33.32 -9.27 0.99
C LEU A 312 -34.03 -8.83 2.27
N LEU A 313 -33.29 -8.80 3.39
CA LEU A 313 -33.84 -8.50 4.72
C LEU A 313 -33.79 -7.01 5.10
N ARG A 314 -33.05 -6.19 4.33
CA ARG A 314 -32.76 -4.78 4.65
C ARG A 314 -32.14 -4.63 6.04
N CYS A 315 -31.18 -5.49 6.35
CA CYS A 315 -30.47 -5.55 7.62
C CYS A 315 -29.00 -5.17 7.45
N SER A 316 -28.31 -4.98 8.57
CA SER A 316 -26.86 -4.77 8.61
C SER A 316 -26.09 -6.04 8.28
N ASN A 317 -24.80 -5.90 7.94
CA ASN A 317 -23.88 -7.01 7.73
C ASN A 317 -23.83 -7.97 8.93
N VAL A 318 -23.77 -7.45 10.16
CA VAL A 318 -23.75 -8.27 11.38
C VAL A 318 -25.06 -9.06 11.56
N GLU A 319 -26.20 -8.46 11.26
CA GLU A 319 -27.50 -9.14 11.32
C GLU A 319 -27.60 -10.23 10.24
N ALA A 320 -27.13 -9.95 9.02
CA ALA A 320 -27.07 -10.93 7.94
C ALA A 320 -26.14 -12.10 8.26
N GLU A 321 -24.98 -11.83 8.85
CA GLU A 321 -24.03 -12.85 9.32
C GLU A 321 -24.66 -13.74 10.38
N ASN A 322 -25.29 -13.16 11.42
CA ASN A 322 -25.97 -13.92 12.46
C ASN A 322 -27.10 -14.78 11.90
N PHE A 323 -27.88 -14.25 10.97
CA PHE A 323 -28.93 -15.00 10.27
C PHE A 323 -28.34 -16.18 9.50
N LEU A 324 -27.28 -15.96 8.72
CA LEU A 324 -26.61 -17.01 7.95
C LEU A 324 -25.95 -18.07 8.84
N MET A 325 -25.31 -17.66 9.94
CA MET A 325 -24.75 -18.57 10.94
C MET A 325 -25.85 -19.45 11.54
N SER A 326 -27.02 -18.87 11.82
CA SER A 326 -28.18 -19.62 12.27
C SER A 326 -28.64 -20.62 11.20
N ILE A 327 -28.79 -20.23 9.93
CA ILE A 327 -29.21 -21.14 8.86
C ILE A 327 -28.24 -22.31 8.74
N TYR A 328 -26.95 -22.02 8.59
CA TYR A 328 -25.93 -23.04 8.34
C TYR A 328 -25.42 -23.76 9.60
N ASN A 329 -26.08 -23.55 10.75
CA ASN A 329 -25.73 -24.16 12.02
C ASN A 329 -24.24 -24.00 12.39
N ILE A 330 -23.75 -22.77 12.21
CA ILE A 330 -22.36 -22.39 12.49
C ILE A 330 -22.23 -22.01 13.96
N GLU A 331 -21.32 -22.68 14.65
CA GLU A 331 -20.91 -22.32 16.00
C GLU A 331 -19.56 -21.60 15.94
N LEU A 332 -19.53 -20.32 16.31
CA LEU A 332 -18.29 -19.55 16.42
C LEU A 332 -17.67 -19.80 17.80
N ILE A 333 -16.56 -20.54 17.84
CA ILE A 333 -15.86 -20.89 19.08
C ILE A 333 -14.59 -20.05 19.19
N GLU A 334 -14.46 -19.30 20.28
CA GLU A 334 -13.23 -18.61 20.62
C GLU A 334 -12.53 -19.33 21.78
N THR A 335 -11.37 -19.94 21.52
CA THR A 335 -10.63 -20.69 22.53
C THR A 335 -10.00 -19.77 23.58
N GLU A 336 -9.75 -20.28 24.79
CA GLU A 336 -9.05 -19.51 25.84
C GLU A 336 -7.66 -19.05 25.38
N LEU A 337 -6.99 -19.86 24.56
CA LEU A 337 -5.70 -19.49 23.99
C LEU A 337 -5.82 -18.33 22.99
N GLN A 338 -6.82 -18.35 22.09
CA GLN A 338 -7.09 -17.22 21.20
C GLN A 338 -7.41 -15.94 21.99
N LYS A 339 -8.18 -16.04 23.08
CA LYS A 339 -8.44 -14.90 23.98
C LYS A 339 -7.15 -14.37 24.62
N GLN A 340 -6.26 -15.26 25.06
CA GLN A 340 -4.96 -14.87 25.61
C GLN A 340 -4.08 -14.19 24.55
N MET A 341 -4.03 -14.71 23.33
CA MET A 341 -3.32 -14.11 22.20
C MET A 341 -3.84 -12.70 21.89
N LYS A 342 -5.17 -12.51 21.82
CA LYS A 342 -5.79 -11.18 21.62
C LYS A 342 -5.42 -10.23 22.75
N ARG A 343 -5.50 -10.68 24.02
CA ARG A 343 -5.08 -9.87 25.19
C ARG A 343 -3.62 -9.45 25.12
N THR A 344 -2.72 -10.33 24.66
CA THR A 344 -1.30 -10.02 24.46
C THR A 344 -1.11 -8.96 23.37
N LEU A 345 -1.76 -9.12 22.21
CA LEU A 345 -1.71 -8.12 21.13
C LEU A 345 -2.26 -6.76 21.62
N ASP A 346 -3.36 -6.76 22.36
CA ASP A 346 -3.93 -5.55 22.94
C ASP A 346 -3.04 -4.91 24.01
N ALA A 347 -2.33 -5.70 24.81
CA ALA A 347 -1.35 -5.19 25.76
C ALA A 347 -0.17 -4.52 25.03
N ASN A 348 0.36 -5.18 24.00
CA ASN A 348 1.42 -4.62 23.16
C ASN A 348 0.97 -3.31 22.49
N LYS A 349 -0.27 -3.25 21.97
CA LYS A 349 -0.88 -2.01 21.44
C LYS A 349 -0.91 -0.89 22.47
N ARG A 350 -1.52 -1.14 23.64
CA ARG A 350 -1.60 -0.16 24.73
C ARG A 350 -0.23 0.38 25.12
N LEU A 351 0.78 -0.48 25.18
CA LEU A 351 2.15 -0.07 25.47
C LEU A 351 2.73 0.85 24.37
N LEU A 352 2.54 0.55 23.10
CA LEU A 352 3.01 1.39 21.99
C LEU A 352 2.40 2.80 21.98
N MET A 353 1.19 2.95 22.54
CA MET A 353 0.46 4.21 22.62
C MET A 353 0.50 4.88 23.99
N SER A 354 1.17 4.28 24.97
CA SER A 354 1.33 4.84 26.30
C SER A 354 2.10 6.16 26.26
N SER A 355 1.64 7.13 27.05
CA SER A 355 2.32 8.41 27.28
C SER A 355 3.67 8.24 27.96
N GLU A 356 3.85 7.16 28.72
CA GLU A 356 5.06 6.83 29.46
C GLU A 356 6.12 6.17 28.57
N LEU A 357 5.79 5.75 27.35
CA LEU A 357 6.71 5.01 26.48
C LEU A 357 8.02 5.77 26.20
N GLU A 358 7.94 7.09 25.99
CA GLU A 358 9.11 7.95 25.79
C GLU A 358 9.98 8.06 27.04
N LEU A 359 9.37 8.05 28.23
CA LEU A 359 10.10 8.11 29.49
C LEU A 359 10.79 6.77 29.82
N LEU A 360 10.12 5.66 29.55
CA LEU A 360 10.61 4.32 29.87
C LEU A 360 11.65 3.82 28.85
N TYR A 361 11.41 4.07 27.56
CA TYR A 361 12.25 3.58 26.46
C TYR A 361 12.44 4.69 25.40
N PRO A 362 13.23 5.73 25.71
CA PRO A 362 13.34 6.93 24.87
C PRO A 362 13.92 6.66 23.48
N HIS A 363 14.86 5.73 23.36
CA HIS A 363 15.47 5.39 22.07
C HIS A 363 14.51 4.57 21.22
N PHE A 364 13.85 3.60 21.83
CA PHE A 364 12.80 2.82 21.19
C PHE A 364 11.67 3.70 20.69
N PHE A 365 11.16 4.60 21.53
CA PHE A 365 10.12 5.57 21.15
C PHE A 365 10.55 6.39 19.93
N LYS A 366 11.78 6.94 19.95
CA LYS A 366 12.31 7.75 18.85
C LYS A 366 12.38 6.99 17.52
N VAL A 367 12.74 5.70 17.54
CA VAL A 367 12.83 4.86 16.34
C VAL A 367 11.44 4.44 15.86
N ILE A 368 10.55 4.01 16.77
CA ILE A 368 9.28 3.37 16.40
C ILE A 368 8.13 4.34 16.18
N LYS A 369 8.21 5.57 16.72
CA LYS A 369 7.14 6.60 16.63
C LYS A 369 6.54 6.76 15.22
N PRO A 370 7.32 6.78 14.12
CA PRO A 370 6.76 6.93 12.76
C PRO A 370 6.04 5.70 12.22
N PHE A 371 6.16 4.55 12.89
CA PHE A 371 5.73 3.23 12.40
C PHE A 371 4.68 2.56 13.30
N ARG A 372 4.19 3.26 14.35
CA ARG A 372 3.23 2.68 15.29
C ARG A 372 1.93 2.26 14.62
N ASP A 373 1.43 3.07 13.70
CA ASP A 373 0.21 2.77 12.94
C ASP A 373 0.36 1.50 12.11
N ASP A 374 1.54 1.25 11.54
CA ASP A 374 1.81 0.02 10.78
C ASP A 374 1.72 -1.22 11.66
N ILE A 375 2.32 -1.17 12.85
CA ILE A 375 2.29 -2.28 13.81
C ILE A 375 0.86 -2.53 14.27
N TYR A 376 0.07 -1.47 14.42
CA TYR A 376 -1.36 -1.56 14.75
C TYR A 376 -2.16 -2.30 13.69
N ILE A 377 -1.99 -1.92 12.43
CA ILE A 377 -2.64 -2.57 11.28
C ILE A 377 -2.24 -4.04 11.22
N LEU A 378 -0.94 -4.35 11.36
CA LEU A 378 -0.46 -5.73 11.38
C LEU A 378 -1.07 -6.54 12.53
N PHE A 379 -1.17 -5.97 13.73
CA PHE A 379 -1.78 -6.65 14.87
C PHE A 379 -3.28 -6.88 14.68
N ASP A 380 -4.03 -5.95 14.08
CA ASP A 380 -5.44 -6.19 13.77
C ASP A 380 -5.59 -7.29 12.74
N LEU A 381 -4.79 -7.26 11.67
CA LEU A 381 -4.76 -8.34 10.69
C LEU A 381 -4.49 -9.69 11.36
N ILE A 382 -3.50 -9.79 12.25
CA ILE A 382 -3.17 -11.03 12.96
C ILE A 382 -4.36 -11.52 13.79
N LYS A 383 -5.08 -10.63 14.48
CA LYS A 383 -6.24 -11.00 15.31
C LYS A 383 -7.36 -11.65 14.50
N GLU A 384 -7.52 -11.26 13.24
CA GLU A 384 -8.57 -11.80 12.39
C GLU A 384 -8.29 -13.24 11.91
N TYR A 385 -7.03 -13.71 12.00
CA TYR A 385 -6.61 -15.03 11.53
C TYR A 385 -5.95 -15.89 12.62
N LEU A 386 -6.23 -15.61 13.91
CA LEU A 386 -5.64 -16.39 14.99
C LEU A 386 -6.06 -17.87 14.89
N PRO A 387 -5.10 -18.81 14.86
CA PRO A 387 -5.42 -20.23 14.75
C PRO A 387 -6.08 -20.74 16.04
N SER A 388 -6.87 -21.79 15.91
CA SER A 388 -7.49 -22.50 17.03
C SER A 388 -6.66 -23.63 17.63
N GLY A 389 -5.47 -23.88 17.07
CA GLY A 389 -4.57 -24.93 17.53
C GLY A 389 -3.91 -24.62 18.88
N ASP A 390 -3.21 -25.61 19.42
CA ASP A 390 -2.63 -25.56 20.77
C ASP A 390 -1.30 -24.79 20.86
N ASN A 391 -0.78 -24.26 19.74
CA ASN A 391 0.48 -23.53 19.77
C ASN A 391 0.29 -22.19 20.49
N PRO A 392 0.98 -21.94 21.63
CA PRO A 392 0.78 -20.73 22.41
C PRO A 392 1.34 -19.46 21.74
N GLU A 393 2.09 -19.59 20.66
CA GLU A 393 2.72 -18.50 19.95
C GLU A 393 1.76 -17.80 18.97
N ILE A 394 1.82 -16.46 18.95
CA ILE A 394 1.04 -15.65 18.02
C ILE A 394 1.73 -15.67 16.66
N MET A 395 1.48 -16.74 15.90
CA MET A 395 2.09 -16.94 14.59
C MET A 395 1.17 -16.51 13.44
N PHE A 396 1.77 -15.94 12.41
CA PHE A 396 1.12 -15.69 11.13
C PHE A 396 2.13 -15.84 9.99
N TYR A 397 1.66 -16.07 8.77
CA TYR A 397 2.54 -16.20 7.62
C TYR A 397 2.03 -15.43 6.43
N HIS A 398 2.92 -14.70 5.77
CA HIS A 398 2.53 -13.84 4.66
C HIS A 398 3.66 -13.54 3.70
N SER A 399 3.29 -13.20 2.46
CA SER A 399 4.24 -12.64 1.50
C SER A 399 4.47 -11.15 1.82
N VAL A 400 5.66 -10.65 1.47
CA VAL A 400 5.97 -9.22 1.60
C VAL A 400 5.01 -8.36 0.77
N ARG A 401 4.58 -8.85 -0.41
CA ARG A 401 3.64 -8.12 -1.29
C ARG A 401 2.31 -7.89 -0.62
N ALA A 402 1.77 -8.95 -0.02
CA ALA A 402 0.46 -8.85 0.57
C ALA A 402 0.52 -8.11 1.94
N ILE A 403 1.67 -8.10 2.64
CA ILE A 403 1.90 -7.12 3.73
C ILE A 403 1.92 -5.68 3.19
N ALA A 404 2.56 -5.46 2.04
CA ALA A 404 2.66 -4.14 1.42
C ALA A 404 1.30 -3.60 0.96
N GLU A 405 0.43 -4.46 0.45
CA GLU A 405 -0.97 -4.15 0.11
C GLU A 405 -1.74 -3.68 1.36
N GLN A 406 -1.64 -4.42 2.46
CA GLN A 406 -2.31 -4.07 3.72
C GLN A 406 -1.81 -2.74 4.32
N LEU A 407 -0.51 -2.48 4.20
CA LEU A 407 0.07 -1.23 4.68
C LEU A 407 0.03 -0.10 3.63
N ASN A 408 -0.59 -0.33 2.47
CA ASN A 408 -0.70 0.62 1.36
C ASN A 408 0.64 1.24 0.94
N MET A 409 1.63 0.40 0.65
CA MET A 409 2.98 0.83 0.26
C MET A 409 3.64 -0.10 -0.76
N SER A 410 4.82 0.29 -1.24
CA SER A 410 5.61 -0.57 -2.13
C SER A 410 6.15 -1.82 -1.39
N PRO A 411 6.33 -2.96 -2.08
CA PRO A 411 6.93 -4.15 -1.47
C PRO A 411 8.32 -3.90 -0.86
N ASP A 412 9.14 -3.04 -1.48
CA ASP A 412 10.46 -2.67 -0.96
C ASP A 412 10.36 -1.87 0.35
N SER A 413 9.42 -0.92 0.42
CA SER A 413 9.11 -0.20 1.66
C SER A 413 8.64 -1.13 2.77
N ALA A 414 7.72 -2.05 2.46
CA ALA A 414 7.20 -3.03 3.41
C ALA A 414 8.30 -3.97 3.91
N ASN A 415 9.19 -4.43 3.01
CA ASN A 415 10.33 -5.27 3.37
C ASN A 415 11.27 -4.57 4.35
N ARG A 416 11.55 -3.28 4.16
CA ARG A 416 12.38 -2.50 5.10
C ARG A 416 11.67 -2.26 6.43
N ARG A 417 10.35 -2.03 6.45
CA ARG A 417 9.57 -1.85 7.68
C ARG A 417 9.53 -3.14 8.49
N ILE A 418 9.14 -4.26 7.88
CA ILE A 418 9.11 -5.55 8.57
C ILE A 418 10.52 -5.97 8.99
N GLY A 419 11.54 -5.72 8.17
CA GLY A 419 12.94 -5.96 8.54
C GLY A 419 13.38 -5.15 9.76
N LEU A 420 12.95 -3.90 9.89
CA LEU A 420 13.21 -3.10 11.09
C LEU A 420 12.52 -3.71 12.31
N PHE A 421 11.26 -4.10 12.17
CA PHE A 421 10.52 -4.71 13.27
C PHE A 421 11.13 -6.04 13.72
N VAL A 422 11.68 -6.83 12.78
CA VAL A 422 12.39 -8.09 13.08
C VAL A 422 13.77 -7.86 13.68
N LEU A 423 14.52 -6.85 13.21
CA LEU A 423 15.77 -6.43 13.84
C LEU A 423 15.54 -6.04 15.31
N LEU A 424 14.47 -5.27 15.56
CA LEU A 424 14.05 -4.83 16.88
C LEU A 424 13.25 -5.88 17.66
N GLU A 425 13.11 -7.12 17.17
CA GLU A 425 12.43 -8.22 17.88
C GLU A 425 10.97 -7.93 18.28
N LEU A 426 10.34 -6.93 17.64
CA LEU A 426 8.91 -6.67 17.73
C LEU A 426 8.11 -7.77 17.01
N PHE A 427 8.74 -8.35 15.99
CA PHE A 427 8.31 -9.55 15.30
C PHE A 427 9.51 -10.48 15.24
N LEU A 428 9.28 -11.78 15.40
CA LEU A 428 10.27 -12.81 15.13
C LEU A 428 9.97 -13.37 13.74
N LYS A 429 10.99 -13.70 12.96
CA LYS A 429 10.84 -14.30 11.63
C LYS A 429 11.53 -15.66 11.65
N TYR A 430 10.77 -16.72 11.40
CA TYR A 430 11.29 -18.09 11.52
C TYR A 430 12.08 -18.49 10.27
N ASP A 431 13.19 -19.18 10.50
CA ASP A 431 13.95 -19.92 9.49
C ASP A 431 13.23 -21.22 9.13
N GLU A 432 13.88 -22.14 8.41
CA GLU A 432 13.26 -23.41 8.03
C GLU A 432 13.08 -24.37 9.21
N ASP A 433 14.00 -24.35 10.17
CA ASP A 433 14.04 -25.27 11.30
C ASP A 433 12.98 -24.93 12.35
N ASN A 434 12.63 -23.66 12.48
CA ASN A 434 11.64 -23.18 13.44
C ASN A 434 10.21 -23.13 12.90
N VAL A 435 10.00 -23.39 11.60
CA VAL A 435 8.65 -23.43 11.01
C VAL A 435 7.96 -24.74 11.39
N PRO A 436 6.70 -24.70 11.89
CA PRO A 436 5.95 -25.91 12.19
C PRO A 436 5.95 -26.92 11.02
N PRO A 437 6.19 -28.23 11.26
CA PRO A 437 6.37 -29.23 10.20
C PRO A 437 5.25 -29.26 9.16
N GLU A 438 4.00 -29.06 9.61
CA GLU A 438 2.83 -29.01 8.73
C GLU A 438 2.88 -27.85 7.73
N LEU A 439 3.38 -26.68 8.15
CA LEU A 439 3.57 -25.52 7.28
C LEU A 439 4.78 -25.70 6.38
N SER A 440 5.86 -26.28 6.90
CA SER A 440 7.08 -26.57 6.13
C SER A 440 6.78 -27.45 4.91
N ASN A 441 6.04 -28.55 5.11
CA ASN A 441 5.59 -29.45 4.04
C ASN A 441 4.78 -28.72 2.95
N LYS A 442 3.91 -27.79 3.35
CA LYS A 442 3.08 -27.00 2.42
C LYS A 442 3.92 -26.02 1.61
N PHE A 443 4.89 -25.36 2.24
CA PHE A 443 5.79 -24.45 1.54
C PHE A 443 6.67 -25.19 0.52
N ALA A 444 7.20 -26.36 0.88
CA ALA A 444 7.96 -27.21 -0.03
C ALA A 444 7.13 -27.61 -1.27
N GLN A 445 5.88 -28.05 -1.08
CA GLN A 445 4.98 -28.37 -2.18
C GLN A 445 4.67 -27.16 -3.07
N TRP A 446 4.50 -25.97 -2.48
CA TRP A 446 4.26 -24.74 -3.24
C TRP A 446 5.48 -24.30 -4.05
N GLN A 447 6.67 -24.34 -3.45
CA GLN A 447 7.93 -23.96 -4.10
C GLN A 447 8.26 -24.86 -5.29
N ASN A 448 8.02 -26.17 -5.16
CA ASN A 448 8.16 -27.14 -6.25
C ASN A 448 7.28 -26.80 -7.46
N ARG A 449 6.09 -26.22 -7.24
CA ARG A 449 5.16 -25.81 -8.31
C ARG A 449 5.47 -24.43 -8.90
N HIS A 450 6.35 -23.64 -8.27
CA HIS A 450 6.58 -22.23 -8.62
C HIS A 450 8.08 -21.90 -8.84
N ASN A 451 8.89 -22.86 -9.29
CA ASN A 451 10.31 -22.70 -9.60
C ASN A 451 11.12 -22.14 -8.42
N TYR A 452 10.89 -22.63 -7.19
CA TYR A 452 11.66 -22.26 -6.00
C TYR A 452 11.71 -20.76 -5.70
N LYS A 453 10.66 -20.00 -6.07
CA LYS A 453 10.50 -18.60 -5.65
C LYS A 453 10.42 -18.49 -4.12
N TYR A 454 10.73 -17.29 -3.61
CA TYR A 454 10.57 -16.96 -2.19
C TYR A 454 9.20 -17.40 -1.67
N ARG A 455 9.23 -18.13 -0.55
CA ARG A 455 8.02 -18.59 0.15
C ARG A 455 7.46 -17.49 1.05
N ASN A 456 6.22 -17.66 1.46
CA ASN A 456 5.65 -16.85 2.54
C ASN A 456 6.55 -16.96 3.77
N SER A 457 6.85 -15.82 4.38
CA SER A 457 7.61 -15.79 5.63
C SER A 457 6.67 -16.10 6.78
N VAL A 458 7.15 -16.87 7.76
CA VAL A 458 6.45 -17.13 9.01
C VAL A 458 6.98 -16.16 10.06
N TYR A 459 6.06 -15.52 10.75
CA TYR A 459 6.34 -14.54 11.78
C TYR A 459 5.67 -14.95 13.09
N CYS A 460 6.28 -14.55 14.20
CA CYS A 460 5.73 -14.69 15.54
C CYS A 460 5.76 -13.32 16.24
N VAL A 461 4.74 -13.01 17.02
CA VAL A 461 4.69 -11.78 17.83
C VAL A 461 4.93 -12.12 19.30
N PRO A 462 6.03 -11.65 19.91
CA PRO A 462 6.27 -11.87 21.33
C PRO A 462 5.42 -10.93 22.19
N SER A 463 5.28 -11.28 23.48
CA SER A 463 4.77 -10.32 24.48
C SER A 463 5.83 -9.25 24.75
N TYR A 464 5.44 -7.98 24.71
CA TYR A 464 6.33 -6.85 24.96
C TYR A 464 6.56 -6.65 26.46
N SER A 465 7.29 -7.58 27.05
CA SER A 465 7.72 -7.51 28.45
C SER A 465 8.74 -6.39 28.69
N TYR A 466 8.89 -6.01 29.96
CA TYR A 466 9.92 -5.07 30.39
C TYR A 466 11.32 -5.47 29.90
N ASN A 467 11.72 -6.73 30.13
CA ASN A 467 13.05 -7.23 29.76
C ASN A 467 13.31 -7.12 28.25
N LEU A 468 12.33 -7.52 27.43
CA LEU A 468 12.44 -7.43 25.98
C LEU A 468 12.60 -5.96 25.54
N LEU A 469 11.73 -5.07 26.02
CA LEU A 469 11.78 -3.67 25.63
C LEU A 469 13.04 -2.94 26.11
N SER A 470 13.60 -3.32 27.26
CA SER A 470 14.90 -2.81 27.71
C SER A 470 16.03 -3.18 26.76
N VAL A 471 16.05 -4.42 26.27
CA VAL A 471 17.02 -4.87 25.25
C VAL A 471 16.80 -4.13 23.93
N ILE A 472 15.54 -3.96 23.51
CA ILE A 472 15.18 -3.22 22.31
C ILE A 472 15.60 -1.75 22.41
N ASP A 473 15.43 -1.10 23.55
CA ASP A 473 15.84 0.30 23.73
C ASP A 473 17.35 0.47 23.55
N LEU A 474 18.16 -0.45 24.10
CA LEU A 474 19.61 -0.46 23.89
C LEU A 474 19.97 -0.71 22.41
N LYS A 475 19.26 -1.62 21.73
CA LYS A 475 19.45 -1.87 20.30
C LYS A 475 19.07 -0.63 19.46
N CYS A 476 17.99 0.07 19.81
CA CYS A 476 17.59 1.33 19.21
C CYS A 476 18.60 2.46 19.46
N LYS A 477 19.20 2.51 20.65
CA LYS A 477 20.31 3.43 20.94
C LYS A 477 21.48 3.19 19.97
N LYS A 478 21.93 1.95 19.84
CA LYS A 478 22.98 1.56 18.88
C LYS A 478 22.60 1.98 17.45
N TYR A 479 21.38 1.68 17.02
CA TYR A 479 20.86 2.06 15.71
C TYR A 479 20.92 3.59 15.47
N ILE A 480 20.56 4.40 16.46
CA ILE A 480 20.60 5.88 16.39
C ILE A 480 22.04 6.39 16.34
N ASP A 481 22.89 5.92 17.26
CA ASP A 481 24.28 6.36 17.42
C ASP A 481 25.09 6.07 16.14
N ASN A 482 24.85 4.91 15.53
CA ASN A 482 25.43 4.49 14.26
C ASN A 482 24.83 5.20 13.03
N GLY A 483 23.83 6.05 13.22
CA GLY A 483 23.20 6.79 12.12
C GLY A 483 22.45 5.94 11.12
N MET A 484 22.02 4.77 11.56
CA MET A 484 21.24 3.87 10.74
C MET A 484 19.89 4.49 10.41
N THR A 485 19.37 4.10 9.25
CA THR A 485 18.06 4.52 8.75
C THR A 485 17.35 3.32 8.15
N LEU A 486 16.09 3.47 7.72
CA LEU A 486 15.42 2.39 7.00
C LEU A 486 16.19 1.90 5.78
N LYS A 487 17.03 2.73 5.15
CA LYS A 487 17.90 2.33 4.03
C LYS A 487 19.00 1.34 4.45
N SER A 488 19.38 1.35 5.73
CA SER A 488 20.32 0.40 6.33
C SER A 488 19.68 -0.97 6.53
N ILE A 489 18.34 -1.08 6.54
CA ILE A 489 17.61 -2.33 6.72
C ILE A 489 17.62 -3.13 5.41
N SER A 490 18.70 -3.88 5.24
CA SER A 490 18.95 -4.83 4.14
C SER A 490 19.89 -5.90 4.68
N TYR A 491 19.96 -7.07 4.03
CA TYR A 491 20.87 -8.14 4.47
C TYR A 491 22.30 -7.61 4.71
N GLU A 492 22.88 -6.93 3.72
CA GLU A 492 24.22 -6.34 3.84
C GLU A 492 24.32 -5.29 4.96
N GLY A 493 23.33 -4.40 5.07
CA GLY A 493 23.36 -3.37 6.10
C GLY A 493 23.26 -3.96 7.50
N ILE A 494 22.49 -5.02 7.72
CA ILE A 494 22.47 -5.72 9.00
C ILE A 494 23.78 -6.47 9.23
N TYR A 495 24.29 -7.18 8.21
CA TYR A 495 25.57 -7.90 8.25
C TYR A 495 26.72 -6.99 8.70
N ARG A 496 26.85 -5.82 8.09
CA ARG A 496 27.92 -4.84 8.41
C ARG A 496 27.83 -4.25 9.81
N ASN A 497 26.62 -4.02 10.34
CA ASN A 497 26.42 -3.28 11.60
C ASN A 497 26.13 -4.18 12.82
N PHE A 498 25.70 -5.41 12.57
CA PHE A 498 25.27 -6.36 13.62
C PHE A 498 25.84 -7.78 13.42
N GLY A 499 26.53 -8.06 12.33
CA GLY A 499 27.16 -9.35 12.06
C GLY A 499 26.29 -10.33 11.29
N LEU A 500 26.90 -11.47 10.94
CA LEU A 500 26.29 -12.53 10.12
C LEU A 500 25.06 -13.16 10.78
N GLU A 501 25.15 -13.46 12.08
CA GLU A 501 24.07 -14.12 12.81
C GLU A 501 22.80 -13.29 12.80
N GLU A 502 22.90 -11.99 13.09
CA GLU A 502 21.74 -11.08 13.04
C GLU A 502 21.21 -10.88 11.61
N ALA A 503 22.09 -10.85 10.60
CA ALA A 503 21.65 -10.75 9.20
C ALA A 503 20.85 -11.97 8.76
N ASN A 504 21.35 -13.17 9.09
CA ASN A 504 20.66 -14.44 8.84
C ASN A 504 19.35 -14.52 9.60
N ARG A 505 19.31 -14.07 10.87
CA ARG A 505 18.07 -14.05 11.68
C ARG A 505 17.00 -13.12 11.11
N VAL A 506 17.38 -11.92 10.66
CA VAL A 506 16.42 -10.95 10.10
C VAL A 506 15.96 -11.35 8.69
N PHE A 507 16.85 -11.97 7.90
CA PHE A 507 16.60 -12.37 6.52
C PHE A 507 16.94 -13.86 6.29
N PRO A 508 16.19 -14.80 6.88
CA PRO A 508 16.54 -16.23 6.83
C PRO A 508 16.50 -16.83 5.43
N GLN A 509 15.65 -16.31 4.53
CA GLN A 509 15.61 -16.75 3.12
C GLN A 509 16.76 -16.17 2.27
N ASP A 510 17.54 -15.22 2.80
CA ASP A 510 18.78 -14.69 2.21
C ASP A 510 20.01 -15.16 3.04
N ALA A 511 19.88 -16.19 3.88
CA ALA A 511 20.96 -16.59 4.79
C ALA A 511 22.25 -16.92 4.01
N ASN A 512 23.38 -16.43 4.53
CA ASN A 512 24.72 -16.58 3.95
C ASN A 512 24.86 -15.97 2.54
N LYS A 513 24.03 -14.99 2.20
CA LYS A 513 24.14 -14.25 0.94
C LYS A 513 25.48 -13.52 0.83
N GLU A 514 26.17 -13.76 -0.28
CA GLU A 514 27.42 -13.08 -0.59
C GLU A 514 27.20 -11.60 -0.89
N ILE A 515 28.10 -10.76 -0.39
CA ILE A 515 28.09 -9.32 -0.65
C ILE A 515 28.74 -9.06 -2.01
N ASN A 516 28.08 -8.27 -2.84
CA ASN A 516 28.57 -7.93 -4.17
C ASN A 516 29.91 -7.18 -4.08
N GLU A 517 30.91 -7.60 -4.87
CA GLU A 517 32.25 -6.99 -4.89
C GLU A 517 32.23 -5.47 -5.12
N LEU A 518 31.31 -4.97 -5.95
CA LEU A 518 31.17 -3.53 -6.19
C LEU A 518 30.76 -2.80 -4.90
N ASN A 519 29.92 -3.43 -4.06
CA ASN A 519 29.51 -2.84 -2.79
C ASN A 519 30.74 -2.69 -1.88
N GLU A 520 31.62 -3.68 -1.82
CA GLU A 520 32.88 -3.59 -1.05
C GLU A 520 33.80 -2.49 -1.55
N ILE A 521 34.00 -2.40 -2.88
CA ILE A 521 34.84 -1.36 -3.50
C ILE A 521 34.31 0.04 -3.15
N VAL A 522 32.98 0.23 -3.22
CA VAL A 522 32.37 1.52 -2.92
C VAL A 522 32.37 1.82 -1.42
N SER A 523 32.16 0.83 -0.54
CA SER A 523 32.31 0.97 0.91
C SER A 523 33.71 1.46 1.28
N LEU A 524 34.76 0.80 0.76
CA LEU A 524 36.16 1.19 1.01
C LEU A 524 36.47 2.59 0.52
N LYS A 525 35.88 3.02 -0.61
CA LYS A 525 36.05 4.37 -1.12
C LYS A 525 35.38 5.42 -0.24
N LEU A 526 34.16 5.14 0.24
CA LEU A 526 33.43 6.00 1.18
C LEU A 526 34.19 6.12 2.51
N GLU A 527 34.66 5.01 3.05
CA GLU A 527 35.47 4.95 4.27
C GLU A 527 36.74 5.79 4.16
N LYS A 528 37.56 5.56 3.12
CA LYS A 528 38.80 6.32 2.90
C LYS A 528 38.55 7.82 2.75
N THR A 529 37.53 8.21 1.99
CA THR A 529 37.16 9.62 1.83
C THR A 529 36.70 10.24 3.15
N MET A 530 35.93 9.50 3.95
CA MET A 530 35.47 9.96 5.26
C MET A 530 36.65 10.24 6.20
N LEU A 531 37.58 9.29 6.32
CA LEU A 531 38.76 9.43 7.18
C LEU A 531 39.67 10.56 6.71
N TYR A 532 39.94 10.66 5.40
CA TYR A 532 40.73 11.76 4.84
C TYR A 532 40.13 13.14 5.18
N GLN A 533 38.81 13.28 5.06
CA GLN A 533 38.14 14.54 5.41
C GLN A 533 38.23 14.84 6.91
N ILE A 534 38.06 13.84 7.78
CA ILE A 534 38.19 14.01 9.23
C ILE A 534 39.64 14.39 9.59
N GLU A 535 40.64 13.75 9.01
CA GLU A 535 42.05 14.06 9.25
C GLU A 535 42.44 15.47 8.77
N THR A 536 41.87 15.90 7.63
CA THR A 536 42.20 17.20 7.02
C THR A 536 41.46 18.36 7.70
N TYR A 537 40.19 18.18 8.03
CA TYR A 537 39.29 19.26 8.48
C TYR A 537 38.83 19.12 9.93
N GLY A 538 39.20 18.04 10.62
CA GLY A 538 38.74 17.71 11.98
C GLY A 538 37.33 17.12 12.04
N PHE A 539 36.59 17.12 10.93
CA PHE A 539 35.24 16.58 10.84
C PHE A 539 34.85 16.28 9.38
N THR A 540 33.73 15.59 9.21
CA THR A 540 33.03 15.49 7.93
C THR A 540 31.50 15.47 8.13
N THR A 541 30.75 15.45 7.03
CA THR A 541 29.32 15.20 6.99
C THR A 541 29.03 14.13 5.93
N GLU A 542 27.91 13.43 6.03
CA GLU A 542 27.52 12.46 5.00
C GLU A 542 27.48 13.10 3.59
N GLN A 543 26.98 14.34 3.49
CA GLN A 543 26.94 15.07 2.22
C GLN A 543 28.35 15.34 1.68
N PHE A 544 29.29 15.74 2.54
CA PHE A 544 30.65 16.04 2.13
C PHE A 544 31.38 14.79 1.61
N VAL A 545 31.22 13.65 2.29
CA VAL A 545 31.75 12.36 1.80
C VAL A 545 31.15 12.01 0.44
N LEU A 546 29.82 12.13 0.30
CA LEU A 546 29.13 11.82 -0.94
C LEU A 546 29.56 12.74 -2.09
N GLU A 547 29.83 14.02 -1.86
CA GLU A 547 30.27 14.95 -2.91
C GLU A 547 31.66 14.61 -3.45
N ASP A 548 32.57 14.17 -2.59
CA ASP A 548 33.96 13.85 -2.95
C ASP A 548 34.11 12.46 -3.58
N VAL A 549 33.28 11.48 -3.21
CA VAL A 549 33.32 10.16 -3.83
C VAL A 549 32.79 10.21 -5.27
N LYS A 550 33.70 10.17 -6.24
CA LYS A 550 33.37 10.07 -7.67
C LYS A 550 33.23 8.60 -8.10
N LEU A 551 32.12 8.29 -8.75
CA LEU A 551 31.88 7.03 -9.46
C LEU A 551 31.60 7.40 -10.92
N TYR A 552 31.62 6.41 -11.82
CA TYR A 552 31.42 6.63 -13.26
C TYR A 552 30.47 5.60 -13.89
N PHE A 553 29.23 5.52 -13.41
CA PHE A 553 28.14 4.69 -13.98
C PHE A 553 26.75 5.30 -13.75
N SER A 554 25.75 4.86 -14.52
CA SER A 554 24.37 5.36 -14.41
C SER A 554 23.77 5.01 -13.04
N GLY A 555 23.06 5.95 -12.41
CA GLY A 555 22.46 5.74 -11.09
C GLY A 555 23.43 5.84 -9.90
N GLN A 556 24.72 6.11 -10.14
CA GLN A 556 25.77 6.14 -9.12
C GLN A 556 25.50 7.03 -7.90
N LYS A 557 24.76 8.14 -8.07
CA LYS A 557 24.43 9.05 -6.96
C LYS A 557 23.55 8.35 -5.94
N LEU A 558 22.50 7.67 -6.41
CA LEU A 558 21.63 6.88 -5.56
C LEU A 558 22.40 5.72 -4.94
N TYR A 559 23.18 5.01 -5.77
CA TYR A 559 23.98 3.86 -5.35
C TYR A 559 24.92 4.18 -4.17
N LYS A 560 25.80 5.18 -4.30
CA LYS A 560 26.73 5.55 -3.21
C LYS A 560 26.02 6.11 -1.98
N THR A 561 24.86 6.74 -2.15
CA THR A 561 24.04 7.24 -1.04
C THR A 561 23.47 6.08 -0.23
N GLU A 562 22.94 5.06 -0.91
CA GLU A 562 22.45 3.85 -0.24
C GLU A 562 23.59 3.05 0.38
N GLN A 563 24.71 2.92 -0.32
CA GLN A 563 25.87 2.21 0.19
C GLN A 563 26.43 2.86 1.45
N LEU A 564 26.57 4.20 1.47
CA LEU A 564 26.95 4.93 2.68
C LEU A 564 25.99 4.62 3.84
N LYS A 565 24.68 4.53 3.59
CA LYS A 565 23.71 4.18 4.64
C LYS A 565 23.86 2.75 5.16
N ARG A 566 24.38 1.82 4.36
CA ARG A 566 24.64 0.43 4.79
C ARG A 566 25.92 0.31 5.60
N CYS A 567 26.99 1.02 5.23
CA CYS A 567 28.30 0.88 5.87
C CYS A 567 28.62 1.98 6.91
N LEU A 568 27.81 3.02 7.07
CA LEU A 568 28.11 4.15 7.97
C LEU A 568 28.36 3.71 9.42
N GLY A 569 27.50 2.87 9.98
CA GLY A 569 27.66 2.43 11.37
C GLY A 569 28.88 1.54 11.58
N GLU A 570 29.16 0.63 10.63
CA GLU A 570 30.41 -0.15 10.60
C GLU A 570 31.64 0.76 10.64
N ILE A 571 31.69 1.81 9.81
CA ILE A 571 32.80 2.77 9.80
C ILE A 571 32.90 3.52 11.13
N ILE A 572 31.76 3.93 11.69
CA ILE A 572 31.71 4.64 12.98
C ILE A 572 32.29 3.79 14.10
N GLU A 573 31.89 2.53 14.19
CA GLU A 573 32.38 1.60 15.20
C GLU A 573 33.86 1.28 14.99
N LYS A 574 34.26 0.96 13.75
CA LYS A 574 35.63 0.57 13.41
C LYS A 574 36.67 1.63 13.80
N TYR A 575 36.31 2.91 13.71
CA TYR A 575 37.22 4.03 13.97
C TYR A 575 36.88 4.84 15.22
N CYS A 576 35.95 4.36 16.06
CA CYS A 576 35.48 5.08 17.26
C CYS A 576 35.07 6.52 16.95
N LEU A 577 34.38 6.70 15.82
CA LEU A 577 33.85 8.00 15.41
C LEU A 577 32.57 8.31 16.20
N CYS A 578 32.15 9.56 16.17
CA CYS A 578 30.93 10.02 16.79
C CYS A 578 30.12 10.89 15.83
N ARG A 579 28.80 10.84 15.98
CA ARG A 579 27.86 11.66 15.22
C ARG A 579 27.25 12.70 16.14
N LYS A 580 27.49 13.98 15.85
CA LYS A 580 26.94 15.07 16.66
C LYS A 580 26.18 16.05 15.79
N ARG A 581 24.91 16.29 16.15
CA ARG A 581 24.15 17.44 15.64
C ARG A 581 24.81 18.70 16.20
N LEU A 582 25.22 19.61 15.34
CA LEU A 582 25.80 20.87 15.77
C LEU A 582 24.78 21.69 16.56
N ASP A 583 25.29 22.46 17.51
CA ASP A 583 24.62 23.60 18.10
C ASP A 583 25.39 24.87 17.71
N LYS A 584 24.97 26.03 18.24
CA LYS A 584 25.62 27.31 17.94
C LYS A 584 27.10 27.32 18.36
N SER A 585 27.42 26.74 19.52
CA SER A 585 28.78 26.71 20.09
C SER A 585 29.71 25.82 19.27
N LEU A 586 29.31 24.57 18.99
CA LEU A 586 30.11 23.62 18.21
C LEU A 586 30.31 24.10 16.78
N LYS A 587 29.30 24.72 16.17
CA LYS A 587 29.40 25.25 14.81
C LYS A 587 30.44 26.37 14.70
N GLU A 588 30.50 27.25 15.69
CA GLU A 588 31.49 28.33 15.77
C GLU A 588 32.90 27.76 15.98
N LYS A 589 33.08 26.82 16.92
CA LYS A 589 34.37 26.17 17.18
C LYS A 589 34.93 25.41 15.98
N LEU A 590 34.06 24.81 15.16
CA LEU A 590 34.45 24.09 13.95
C LEU A 590 34.59 24.99 12.72
N GLY A 591 34.33 26.30 12.84
CA GLY A 591 34.44 27.23 11.73
C GLY A 591 33.47 26.97 10.57
N ILE A 592 32.31 26.34 10.84
CA ILE A 592 31.37 25.93 9.78
C ILE A 592 30.49 27.11 9.36
N MET A 593 30.76 27.64 8.17
CA MET A 593 30.00 28.73 7.55
C MET A 593 28.79 28.18 6.79
N GLY A 594 27.58 28.65 7.12
CA GLY A 594 26.34 28.24 6.43
C GLY A 594 25.10 28.37 7.31
N ASN A 595 23.90 28.18 6.73
CA ASN A 595 22.65 28.16 7.50
C ASN A 595 22.32 26.75 8.02
N GLY A 596 21.79 26.66 9.24
CA GLY A 596 21.39 25.40 9.87
C GLY A 596 22.48 24.74 10.74
N TYR A 597 22.17 23.53 11.20
CA TYR A 597 22.96 22.75 12.14
C TYR A 597 23.11 21.30 11.64
N PRO A 598 24.10 21.02 10.78
CA PRO A 598 24.30 19.67 10.24
C PRO A 598 24.66 18.66 11.34
N ILE A 599 24.59 17.38 11.00
CA ILE A 599 25.21 16.32 11.78
C ILE A 599 26.63 16.15 11.25
N VAL A 600 27.61 16.35 12.12
CA VAL A 600 29.03 16.11 11.82
C VAL A 600 29.47 14.75 12.33
N ILE A 601 30.46 14.20 11.65
CA ILE A 601 31.16 12.96 12.00
C ILE A 601 32.61 13.32 12.30
N MET A 602 33.13 12.90 13.45
CA MET A 602 34.51 13.19 13.89
C MET A 602 34.97 12.15 14.90
N TYR A 603 36.26 12.14 15.25
CA TYR A 603 36.74 11.29 16.33
C TYR A 603 36.12 11.68 17.67
N GLN A 604 35.75 10.68 18.47
CA GLN A 604 35.15 10.89 19.79
C GLN A 604 36.02 11.78 20.70
N HIS A 605 37.36 11.62 20.64
CA HIS A 605 38.28 12.39 21.47
C HIS A 605 38.35 13.87 21.08
N ASP A 606 38.15 14.21 19.81
CA ASP A 606 38.12 15.61 19.37
C ASP A 606 36.82 16.30 19.77
N LEU A 607 35.70 15.57 19.75
CA LEU A 607 34.44 16.08 20.31
C LEU A 607 34.58 16.41 21.80
N LEU A 608 35.24 15.54 22.58
CA LEU A 608 35.46 15.76 24.02
C LEU A 608 36.26 17.05 24.27
N LYS A 609 37.38 17.26 23.57
CA LYS A 609 38.18 18.50 23.67
C LYS A 609 37.35 19.75 23.37
N LEU A 610 36.47 19.69 22.38
CA LEU A 610 35.59 20.82 22.02
C LEU A 610 34.54 21.11 23.11
N THR A 611 34.13 20.10 23.88
CA THR A 611 33.12 20.24 24.95
C THR A 611 33.70 20.54 26.33
N GLU A 612 34.90 20.06 26.65
CA GLU A 612 35.55 20.25 27.98
C GLU A 612 35.96 21.70 28.26
N TYR A 613 36.21 22.51 27.21
CA TYR A 613 36.49 23.94 27.34
C TYR A 613 35.38 24.77 28.02
N HIS A 614 34.21 24.18 28.30
CA HIS A 614 33.12 24.84 29.05
C HIS A 614 33.15 24.60 30.56
N VAL A 615 33.94 23.66 31.09
CA VAL A 615 33.93 23.34 32.54
C VAL A 615 35.00 24.11 33.31
N THR A 616 36.06 24.61 32.65
CA THR A 616 37.16 25.34 33.30
C THR A 616 37.04 26.87 33.23
N SER A 617 35.93 27.41 32.74
CA SER A 617 35.70 28.86 32.63
C SER A 617 34.32 29.29 33.13
N ALA A 618 33.81 28.63 34.17
CA ALA A 618 32.61 29.02 34.91
C ALA A 618 32.97 29.24 36.39
#